data_AF-A0A924KLU5-F1
#
_entry.id   AF-A0A924KLU5-F1
#
_cell.length_a   1.000
_cell.length_b   1.000
_cell.length_c   1.000
_cell.angle_alpha   90.00
_cell.angle_beta   90.00
_cell.angle_gamma   90.00
#
_symmetry.space_group_name_H-M   'P 1'
#
loop_
_entity.id
_entity.type
_entity.pdbx_description
1 polymer ?
#
loop_
_entity_poly.entity_id
_entity_poly.type
_entity_poly.pdbx_seq_one_letter_code
_entity_poly.pdbx_strand_id
1 'polypeptide(L)'
;VTLGWPAIVQMMIKGMDLGRKQGAESRAILDQELAWLDALLADGRPYLTGPTWTRADLTAASLLAPLVAPQEHPVVQALEFPAIVASAMKEWAQRPSLQFVNRAYALHRKATP
;
A
#
# COMPACT_ATOMS: atom_id res chain seq x y z
N VAL A 1 -27.10 -22.19 8.60
CA VAL A 1 -25.83 -22.24 7.84
C VAL A 1 -24.59 -22.06 8.74
N THR A 2 -24.73 -22.13 10.07
CA THR A 2 -23.76 -21.50 11.00
C THR A 2 -22.72 -22.43 11.62
N LEU A 3 -22.92 -23.76 11.65
CA LEU A 3 -21.98 -24.68 12.33
C LEU A 3 -20.73 -25.03 11.50
N GLY A 4 -20.83 -25.07 10.17
CA GLY A 4 -19.71 -25.42 9.29
C GLY A 4 -18.78 -24.26 8.92
N TRP A 5 -19.24 -23.02 9.11
CA TRP A 5 -18.52 -21.83 8.65
C TRP A 5 -17.12 -21.65 9.27
N PRO A 6 -16.91 -21.82 10.59
CA PRO A 6 -15.56 -21.74 11.16
C PRO A 6 -14.59 -22.78 10.58
N ALA A 7 -15.07 -24.00 10.30
CA ALA A 7 -14.26 -25.04 9.68
C ALA A 7 -13.88 -24.71 8.24
N ILE A 8 -14.82 -24.13 7.46
CA ILE A 8 -14.56 -23.64 6.11
C ILE A 8 -13.50 -22.55 6.13
N VAL A 9 -13.62 -21.56 7.03
CA VAL A 9 -12.64 -20.48 7.17
C VAL A 9 -11.24 -21.04 7.50
N GLN A 10 -11.14 -22.01 8.41
CA GLN A 10 -9.85 -22.63 8.73
C GLN A 10 -9.25 -23.40 7.55
N MET A 11 -10.08 -24.13 6.79
CA MET A 11 -9.63 -24.80 5.57
C MET A 11 -9.14 -23.79 4.52
N MET A 12 -9.83 -22.65 4.36
CA MET A 12 -9.41 -21.58 3.46
C MET A 12 -8.09 -20.94 3.90
N ILE A 13 -7.95 -20.58 5.18
CA ILE A 13 -6.71 -20.00 5.72
C ILE A 13 -5.53 -20.92 5.46
N LYS A 14 -5.70 -22.23 5.71
CA LYS A 14 -4.65 -23.21 5.46
C LYS A 14 -4.38 -23.42 3.97
N GLY A 15 -5.43 -23.52 3.15
CA GLY A 15 -5.32 -23.75 1.71
C GLY A 15 -4.76 -22.58 0.92
N MET A 16 -4.99 -21.35 1.40
CA MET A 16 -4.48 -20.10 0.80
C MET A 16 -3.18 -19.62 1.46
N ASP A 17 -2.62 -20.39 2.39
CA ASP A 17 -1.41 -20.07 3.13
C ASP A 17 -1.43 -18.70 3.84
N LEU A 18 -2.56 -18.33 4.46
CA LEU A 18 -2.78 -17.03 5.10
C LEU A 18 -2.30 -16.99 6.57
N GLY A 19 -1.21 -17.67 6.86
CA GLY A 19 -0.65 -17.79 8.20
C GLY A 19 0.18 -16.57 8.63
N ARG A 20 0.57 -16.54 9.92
CA ARG A 20 1.44 -15.48 10.46
C ARG A 20 2.79 -15.40 9.75
N LYS A 21 3.35 -16.56 9.36
CA LYS A 21 4.63 -16.63 8.65
C LYS A 21 4.55 -15.93 7.30
N GLN A 22 3.49 -16.19 6.55
CA GLN A 22 3.27 -15.60 5.22
C GLN A 22 2.94 -14.11 5.30
N GLY A 23 2.25 -13.69 6.36
CA GLY A 23 2.09 -12.26 6.65
C GLY A 23 3.44 -11.57 6.90
N ALA A 24 4.33 -12.20 7.68
CA ALA A 24 5.67 -11.67 7.94
C ALA A 24 6.57 -11.65 6.68
N GLU A 25 6.49 -12.69 5.85
CA GLU A 25 7.18 -12.76 4.56
C GLU A 25 6.68 -11.67 3.60
N SER A 26 5.36 -11.51 3.47
CA SER A 26 4.74 -10.45 2.66
C SER A 26 5.17 -9.06 3.13
N ARG A 27 5.25 -8.87 4.46
CA ARG A 27 5.74 -7.62 5.06
C ARG A 27 7.20 -7.35 4.69
N ALA A 28 8.07 -8.36 4.78
CA ALA A 28 9.48 -8.22 4.44
C ALA A 28 9.69 -7.88 2.95
N ILE A 29 8.91 -8.49 2.06
CA ILE A 29 8.91 -8.15 0.63
C ILE A 29 8.52 -6.69 0.43
N LEU A 30 7.41 -6.23 1.03
CA LEU A 30 7.00 -4.83 0.95
C LEU A 30 8.08 -3.88 1.49
N ASP A 31 8.72 -4.22 2.61
CA ASP A 31 9.80 -3.42 3.17
C ASP A 31 10.98 -3.24 2.21
N GLN A 32 11.38 -4.33 1.53
CA GLN A 32 12.44 -4.35 0.53
C GLN A 32 12.07 -3.53 -0.72
N GLU A 33 10.88 -3.75 -1.29
CA GLU A 33 10.45 -3.06 -2.51
C GLU A 33 10.25 -1.56 -2.28
N LEU A 34 9.69 -1.19 -1.13
CA LEU A 34 9.59 0.22 -0.74
C LEU A 34 10.98 0.83 -0.54
N ALA A 35 11.98 0.08 -0.05
CA ALA A 35 13.34 0.60 0.14
C ALA A 35 14.02 0.86 -1.20
N TRP A 36 13.78 -0.01 -2.18
CA TRP A 36 14.21 0.19 -3.55
C TRP A 36 13.56 1.45 -4.17
N LEU A 37 12.26 1.65 -3.99
CA LEU A 37 11.57 2.88 -4.45
C LEU A 37 12.09 4.14 -3.74
N ASP A 38 12.35 4.06 -2.43
CA ASP A 38 12.93 5.17 -1.66
C ASP A 38 14.29 5.57 -2.22
N ALA A 39 15.13 4.59 -2.61
CA ALA A 39 16.44 4.84 -3.21
C ALA A 39 16.35 5.54 -4.58
N LEU A 40 15.31 5.27 -5.38
CA LEU A 40 15.08 5.97 -6.65
C LEU A 40 14.77 7.46 -6.46
N LEU A 41 14.21 7.82 -5.30
CA LEU A 41 13.83 9.20 -4.95
C LEU A 41 14.89 9.93 -4.11
N ALA A 42 15.99 9.25 -3.76
CA ALA A 42 17.00 9.76 -2.82
C ALA A 42 17.75 10.99 -3.34
N ASP A 43 17.77 11.23 -4.65
CA ASP A 43 18.37 12.41 -5.27
C ASP A 43 17.45 13.65 -5.29
N GLY A 44 16.26 13.54 -4.68
CA GLY A 44 15.31 14.65 -4.57
C GLY A 44 14.51 14.91 -5.84
N ARG A 45 14.54 14.01 -6.83
CA ARG A 45 13.72 14.13 -8.03
C ARG A 45 12.22 14.18 -7.70
N PRO A 46 11.40 14.87 -8.50
CA PRO A 46 9.97 14.98 -8.23
C PRO A 46 9.18 13.71 -8.58
N TYR A 47 9.68 12.85 -9.48
CA TYR A 47 8.99 11.65 -9.96
C TYR A 47 9.99 10.49 -10.13
N LEU A 48 9.53 9.25 -10.18
CA LEU A 48 10.38 8.05 -10.20
C LEU A 48 11.33 8.04 -11.41
N THR A 49 10.86 8.50 -12.56
CA THR A 49 11.63 8.52 -13.82
C THR A 49 12.32 9.86 -14.13
N GLY A 50 12.33 10.81 -13.18
CA GLY A 50 13.02 12.10 -13.32
C GLY A 50 12.08 13.31 -13.16
N PRO A 51 12.19 14.35 -14.02
CA PRO A 51 11.49 15.62 -13.80
C PRO A 51 10.04 15.64 -14.30
N THR A 52 9.62 14.66 -15.10
CA THR A 52 8.29 14.61 -15.72
C THR A 52 7.46 13.44 -15.19
N TRP A 53 6.16 13.68 -15.01
CA TRP A 53 5.19 12.64 -14.62
C TRP A 53 4.96 11.67 -15.79
N THR A 54 5.02 10.38 -15.51
CA THR A 54 4.88 9.32 -16.51
C THR A 54 3.91 8.24 -16.07
N ARG A 55 3.71 7.24 -16.95
CA ARG A 55 2.94 6.04 -16.61
C ARG A 55 3.57 5.26 -15.46
N ALA A 56 4.89 5.28 -15.30
CA ALA A 56 5.56 4.58 -14.20
C ALA A 56 5.11 5.15 -12.85
N ASP A 57 5.02 6.48 -12.77
CA ASP A 57 4.57 7.20 -11.58
C ASP A 57 3.09 6.92 -11.26
N LEU A 58 2.24 6.95 -12.28
CA LEU A 58 0.82 6.60 -12.14
C LEU A 58 0.64 5.16 -11.65
N THR A 59 1.40 4.22 -12.23
CA THR A 59 1.34 2.81 -11.84
C THR A 59 1.78 2.63 -10.39
N ALA A 60 2.92 3.20 -10.00
CA ALA A 60 3.40 3.12 -8.63
C ALA A 60 2.42 3.75 -7.64
N ALA A 61 1.90 4.95 -7.92
CA ALA A 61 0.91 5.62 -7.09
C ALA A 61 -0.35 4.76 -6.92
N SER A 62 -0.87 4.20 -8.01
CA SER A 62 -2.11 3.40 -7.99
C SER A 62 -1.95 2.10 -7.20
N LEU A 63 -0.82 1.41 -7.36
CA LEU A 63 -0.55 0.14 -6.66
C LEU A 63 -0.29 0.36 -5.16
N LEU A 64 0.32 1.48 -4.79
CA LEU A 64 0.68 1.79 -3.40
C LEU A 64 -0.40 2.57 -2.65
N ALA A 65 -1.46 3.04 -3.33
CA ALA A 65 -2.54 3.79 -2.69
C ALA A 65 -3.15 3.08 -1.46
N PRO A 66 -3.36 1.75 -1.43
CA PRO A 66 -3.82 1.05 -0.23
C PRO A 66 -2.93 1.21 1.00
N LEU A 67 -1.61 1.43 0.82
CA LEU A 67 -0.67 1.60 1.92
C LEU A 67 -0.67 3.04 2.48
N VAL A 68 -1.14 4.00 1.69
CA VAL A 68 -1.17 5.43 2.05
C VAL A 68 -2.57 5.88 2.47
N ALA A 69 -3.61 5.27 1.88
CA ALA A 69 -5.00 5.71 1.95
C ALA A 69 -5.19 7.23 1.68
N PRO A 70 -4.78 7.74 0.49
CA PRO A 70 -4.91 9.16 0.17
C PRO A 70 -6.37 9.63 0.22
N GLN A 71 -6.59 10.88 0.64
CA GLN A 71 -7.93 11.48 0.73
C GLN A 71 -8.63 11.59 -0.63
N GLU A 72 -7.88 11.62 -1.73
CA GLU A 72 -8.44 11.69 -3.08
C GLU A 72 -8.83 10.31 -3.63
N HIS A 73 -8.47 9.22 -2.92
CA HIS A 73 -8.77 7.87 -3.36
C HIS A 73 -10.19 7.45 -2.93
N PRO A 74 -11.12 7.19 -3.89
CA PRO A 74 -12.55 7.05 -3.59
C PRO A 74 -12.93 5.83 -2.75
N VAL A 75 -12.12 4.76 -2.81
CA VAL A 75 -12.39 3.49 -2.09
C VAL A 75 -11.55 3.37 -0.83
N VAL A 76 -10.22 3.38 -0.98
CA VAL A 76 -9.27 3.09 0.11
C VAL A 76 -9.43 4.00 1.32
N GLN A 77 -9.74 5.28 1.15
CA GLN A 77 -9.98 6.22 2.25
C GLN A 77 -11.06 5.73 3.22
N ALA A 78 -12.09 5.05 2.71
CA ALA A 78 -13.24 4.61 3.49
C ALA A 78 -13.06 3.20 4.09
N LEU A 79 -11.91 2.55 3.85
CA LEU A 79 -11.66 1.20 4.34
C LEU A 79 -11.20 1.23 5.80
N GLU A 80 -11.80 0.36 6.62
CA GLU A 80 -11.30 0.05 7.94
C GLU A 80 -10.25 -1.06 7.86
N PHE A 81 -9.02 -0.75 8.26
CA PHE A 81 -7.91 -1.70 8.25
C PHE A 81 -7.79 -2.42 9.60
N PRO A 82 -7.48 -3.73 9.59
CA PRO A 82 -7.08 -4.44 10.81
C PRO A 82 -5.90 -3.73 11.50
N ALA A 83 -5.88 -3.72 12.84
CA ALA A 83 -4.90 -2.98 13.63
C ALA A 83 -3.44 -3.24 13.23
N ILE A 84 -3.10 -4.49 12.88
CA ILE A 84 -1.75 -4.85 12.43
C ILE A 84 -1.37 -4.19 11.10
N VAL A 85 -2.32 -4.08 10.16
CA VAL A 85 -2.11 -3.41 8.87
C VAL A 85 -2.01 -1.90 9.08
N ALA A 86 -2.90 -1.33 9.90
CA ALA A 86 -2.87 0.09 10.25
C ALA A 86 -1.55 0.50 10.93
N SER A 87 -0.95 -0.36 11.76
CA SER A 87 0.38 -0.12 12.35
C SER A 87 1.46 -0.06 11.28
N ALA A 88 1.46 -1.03 10.35
CA ALA A 88 2.42 -1.04 9.24
C ALA A 88 2.31 0.20 8.36
N MET A 89 1.09 0.62 8.03
CA MET A 89 0.84 1.86 7.27
C MET A 89 1.41 3.09 8.00
N LYS A 90 1.22 3.19 9.31
CA LYS A 90 1.78 4.30 10.12
C LYS A 90 3.30 4.29 10.14
N GLU A 91 3.92 3.11 10.27
CA GLU A 91 5.38 2.95 10.23
C GLU A 91 5.96 3.40 8.89
N TRP A 92 5.26 3.10 7.79
CA TRP A 92 5.73 3.47 6.45
C TRP A 92 5.37 4.89 6.01
N ALA A 93 4.48 5.59 6.72
CA ALA A 93 3.93 6.89 6.29
C ALA A 93 5.01 7.95 6.00
N GLN A 94 6.17 7.86 6.65
CA GLN A 94 7.27 8.81 6.49
C GLN A 94 8.28 8.43 5.40
N ARG A 95 8.07 7.30 4.70
CA ARG A 95 8.97 6.87 3.62
C ARG A 95 8.84 7.80 2.41
N PRO A 96 9.95 8.14 1.71
CA PRO A 96 9.92 8.96 0.51
C PRO A 96 8.94 8.46 -0.55
N SER A 97 8.88 7.15 -0.77
CA SER A 97 7.93 6.50 -1.70
C SER A 97 6.47 6.78 -1.32
N LEU A 98 6.10 6.67 -0.04
CA LEU A 98 4.71 6.90 0.39
C LEU A 98 4.35 8.40 0.39
N GLN A 99 5.28 9.28 0.72
CA GLN A 99 5.09 10.73 0.56
C GLN A 99 4.94 11.12 -0.91
N PHE A 100 5.70 10.49 -1.81
CA PHE A 100 5.53 10.65 -3.25
C PHE A 100 4.13 10.24 -3.70
N VAL A 101 3.62 9.08 -3.26
CA VAL A 101 2.26 8.62 -3.58
C VAL A 101 1.22 9.63 -3.10
N ASN A 102 1.32 10.10 -1.85
CA ASN A 102 0.37 11.08 -1.30
C ASN A 102 0.36 12.37 -2.13
N ARG A 103 1.55 12.90 -2.49
CA ARG A 103 1.68 14.07 -3.36
C ARG A 103 1.13 13.81 -4.76
N ALA A 104 1.37 12.64 -5.33
CA ALA A 104 0.88 12.27 -6.66
C ALA A 104 -0.65 12.31 -6.71
N TYR A 105 -1.33 11.78 -5.68
CA TYR A 105 -2.78 11.86 -5.57
C TYR A 105 -3.25 13.31 -5.44
N ALA A 106 -2.68 14.09 -4.53
CA ALA A 106 -3.06 15.50 -4.35
C ALA A 106 -2.89 16.36 -5.61
N LEU A 107 -1.85 16.09 -6.42
CA LEU A 107 -1.58 16.86 -7.65
C LEU A 107 -2.42 16.40 -8.85
N HIS A 108 -2.66 15.10 -9.00
CA HIS A 108 -3.21 14.52 -10.23
C HIS A 108 -4.63 14.00 -10.09
N ARG A 109 -5.17 13.97 -8.88
CA ARG A 109 -6.55 13.56 -8.59
C ARG A 109 -7.22 14.62 -7.74
N LYS A 110 -8.44 15.02 -8.11
CA LYS A 110 -9.26 15.90 -7.27
C LYS A 110 -9.96 15.04 -6.22
N ALA A 111 -10.04 15.53 -4.99
CA ALA A 111 -10.92 14.95 -4.00
C ALA A 111 -12.35 14.95 -4.53
N THR A 112 -13.05 13.83 -4.34
CA THR A 112 -14.49 13.75 -4.60
C THR A 112 -15.19 14.65 -3.57
N PRO A 113 -16.13 15.53 -3.97
CA PRO A 113 -16.89 16.37 -3.03
C PRO A 113 -17.77 15.55 -2.08
#